data_AF-A0A1Y2BWA7-F1
#
_entry.id   AF-A0A1Y2BWA7-F1
#
_cell.length_a   1.000
_cell.length_b   1.000
_cell.length_c   1.000
_cell.angle_alpha   90.00
_cell.angle_beta   90.00
_cell.angle_gamma   90.00
#
_symmetry.space_group_name_H-M   'P 1'
#
loop_
_entity.id
_entity.type
_entity.pdbx_description
1 polymer ?
#
loop_
_entity_poly.entity_id
_entity_poly.type
_entity_poly.pdbx_seq_one_letter_code
_entity_poly.pdbx_strand_id
1 'polypeptide(L)'
;MSFCTVKFGANEERLINPNCLSSVLLTHLKKTCFDKLGEPPEHIDLATEAGEVVDLHGKPKEYAKKVLESRANYILVKVTAEETDDLAATYTPLLDQVGEKIKFSCL
;
A
#
# COMPACT_ATOMS: atom_id res chain seq x y z
N MET A 1 -8.79 -12.84 16.22
CA MET A 1 -9.16 -11.89 15.14
C MET A 1 -7.88 -11.36 14.54
N SER A 2 -7.77 -11.38 13.21
CA SER A 2 -6.59 -10.95 12.46
C SER A 2 -6.78 -9.50 12.04
N PHE A 3 -5.85 -8.61 12.42
CA PHE A 3 -5.83 -7.21 12.00
C PHE A 3 -4.42 -6.86 11.56
N CYS A 4 -4.28 -5.97 10.58
CA CYS A 4 -2.99 -5.44 10.14
C CYS A 4 -3.01 -3.92 10.32
N THR A 5 -1.85 -3.33 10.48
CA THR A 5 -1.71 -1.88 10.61
C THR A 5 -1.13 -1.32 9.32
N VAL A 6 -1.76 -0.29 8.74
CA VAL A 6 -1.27 0.42 7.56
C VAL A 6 -0.88 1.83 7.98
N LYS A 7 0.35 2.23 7.69
CA LYS A 7 0.92 3.55 7.96
C LYS A 7 0.89 4.40 6.69
N PHE A 8 0.48 5.66 6.80
CA PHE A 8 0.43 6.64 5.71
C PHE A 8 0.50 8.08 6.25
N GLY A 9 0.78 9.07 5.38
CA GLY A 9 0.83 10.49 5.72
C GLY A 9 1.84 10.81 6.83
N ALA A 10 1.54 11.82 7.64
CA ALA A 10 2.37 12.28 8.76
C ALA A 10 2.31 11.31 9.96
N ASN A 11 2.77 10.07 9.77
CA ASN A 11 2.76 9.01 10.79
C ASN A 11 1.34 8.58 11.23
N GLU A 12 0.34 8.70 10.35
CA GLU A 12 -0.98 8.15 10.62
C GLU A 12 -0.94 6.62 10.44
N GLU A 13 -1.53 5.90 11.38
CA GLU A 13 -1.71 4.46 11.30
C GLU A 13 -3.19 4.07 11.34
N ARG A 14 -3.55 3.05 10.56
CA ARG A 14 -4.91 2.53 10.49
C ARG A 14 -4.93 1.02 10.59
N LEU A 15 -5.77 0.53 11.49
CA LEU A 15 -6.10 -0.87 11.58
C LEU A 15 -7.06 -1.26 10.45
N ILE A 16 -6.65 -2.24 9.66
CA ILE A 16 -7.44 -2.83 8.60
C ILE A 16 -7.69 -4.31 8.88
N ASN A 17 -8.83 -4.80 8.42
CA ASN A 17 -9.16 -6.21 8.47
C ASN A 17 -8.70 -6.88 7.15
N PRO A 18 -7.67 -7.75 7.17
CA PRO A 18 -7.21 -8.47 5.99
C PRO A 18 -8.22 -9.55 5.53
N ASN A 19 -9.28 -9.84 6.28
CA ASN A 19 -10.32 -10.80 5.91
C ASN A 19 -11.32 -10.25 4.88
N CYS A 20 -10.81 -9.51 3.89
CA CYS A 20 -11.53 -8.91 2.78
C CYS A 20 -10.78 -9.18 1.47
N LEU A 21 -11.44 -8.99 0.33
CA LEU A 21 -10.79 -9.05 -0.98
C LEU A 21 -9.79 -7.90 -1.12
N SER A 22 -8.68 -8.14 -1.81
CA SER A 22 -7.66 -7.11 -2.08
C SER A 22 -8.28 -5.88 -2.75
N SER A 23 -9.16 -6.06 -3.72
CA SER A 23 -9.86 -4.94 -4.38
C SER A 23 -10.69 -4.10 -3.42
N VAL A 24 -11.39 -4.73 -2.48
CA VAL A 24 -12.21 -4.03 -1.46
C VAL A 24 -11.31 -3.26 -0.49
N LEU A 25 -10.21 -3.89 -0.06
CA LEU A 25 -9.25 -3.29 0.84
C LEU A 25 -8.56 -2.08 0.19
N LEU A 26 -8.14 -2.19 -1.07
CA LEU A 26 -7.58 -1.08 -1.85
C LEU A 26 -8.60 0.05 -2.01
N THR A 27 -9.85 -0.25 -2.34
CA THR A 27 -10.91 0.77 -2.46
C THR A 27 -11.16 1.48 -1.12
N HIS A 28 -11.17 0.73 -0.03
CA HIS A 28 -11.32 1.28 1.32
C HIS A 28 -10.13 2.18 1.69
N LEU A 29 -8.90 1.74 1.44
CA LEU A 29 -7.70 2.56 1.66
C LEU A 29 -7.69 3.81 0.79
N LYS A 30 -8.09 3.70 -0.49
CA LYS A 30 -8.23 4.85 -1.39
C LYS A 30 -9.18 5.89 -0.81
N LYS A 31 -10.35 5.46 -0.34
CA LYS A 31 -11.30 6.36 0.31
C LYS A 31 -10.73 6.90 1.62
N THR A 32 -10.32 6.06 2.57
CA THR A 32 -9.96 6.54 3.92
C THR A 32 -8.68 7.36 3.97
N CYS A 33 -7.66 7.02 3.17
CA CYS A 33 -6.37 7.71 3.20
C CYS A 33 -6.36 8.96 2.32
N PHE A 34 -6.98 8.92 1.13
CA PHE A 34 -6.91 10.03 0.18
C PHE A 34 -8.07 11.01 0.29
N ASP A 35 -9.16 10.67 0.98
CA ASP A 35 -10.18 11.67 1.34
C ASP A 35 -9.58 12.85 2.12
N LYS A 36 -8.49 12.61 2.88
CA LYS A 36 -7.69 13.67 3.51
C LYS A 36 -6.57 14.23 2.62
N LEU A 37 -6.00 13.43 1.72
CA LEU A 37 -4.81 13.78 0.91
C LEU A 37 -5.15 14.43 -0.45
N GLY A 38 -6.44 14.60 -0.77
CA GLY A 38 -6.89 15.19 -2.02
C GLY A 38 -7.01 14.15 -3.14
N GLU A 39 -6.04 14.14 -4.06
CA GLU A 39 -6.12 13.29 -5.27
C GLU A 39 -5.68 11.84 -5.00
N PRO A 40 -6.59 10.85 -5.13
CA PRO A 40 -6.22 9.45 -5.01
C PRO A 40 -5.37 9.02 -6.22
N PRO A 41 -4.25 8.31 -6.00
CA PRO A 41 -3.48 7.71 -7.06
C PRO A 41 -4.29 6.67 -7.82
N GLU A 42 -4.02 6.57 -9.13
CA GLU A 42 -4.55 5.48 -9.95
C GLU A 42 -4.10 4.11 -9.42
N HIS A 43 -2.83 3.98 -9.02
CA HIS A 43 -2.29 2.75 -8.47
C HIS A 43 -1.74 2.96 -7.05
N ILE A 44 -2.23 2.16 -6.12
CA ILE A 44 -1.73 2.08 -4.75
C ILE A 44 -1.50 0.62 -4.40
N ASP A 45 -0.46 0.36 -3.63
CA ASP A 45 -0.16 -0.95 -3.07
C ASP A 45 0.31 -0.81 -1.61
N LEU A 46 0.54 -1.95 -0.96
CA LEU A 46 1.05 -2.00 0.40
C LEU A 46 2.46 -2.55 0.38
N ALA A 47 3.40 -1.85 1.01
CA ALA A 47 4.74 -2.35 1.26
C ALA A 47 4.90 -2.78 2.71
N THR A 48 5.73 -3.77 3.01
CA THR A 48 6.12 -4.08 4.38
C THR A 48 7.16 -3.07 4.89
N GLU A 49 7.40 -3.02 6.20
CA GLU A 49 8.51 -2.24 6.78
C GLU A 49 9.89 -2.73 6.28
N ALA A 50 9.98 -3.92 5.69
CA ALA A 50 11.17 -4.46 5.06
C ALA A 50 11.40 -3.94 3.62
N GLY A 51 10.45 -3.19 3.06
CA GLY A 51 10.52 -2.66 1.68
C GLY A 51 10.02 -3.61 0.61
N GLU A 52 9.36 -4.71 0.99
CA GLU A 52 8.72 -5.64 0.04
C GLU A 52 7.34 -5.13 -0.34
N VAL A 53 7.11 -4.89 -1.64
CA VAL A 53 5.80 -4.45 -2.13
C VAL A 53 4.90 -5.66 -2.34
N VAL A 54 3.73 -5.62 -1.72
CA VAL A 54 2.66 -6.60 -1.90
C VAL A 54 1.76 -6.11 -3.02
N ASP A 55 1.85 -6.78 -4.17
CA ASP A 55 0.97 -6.55 -5.33
C ASP A 55 -0.45 -7.03 -5.00
N LEU A 56 -1.25 -6.13 -4.43
CA LEU A 56 -2.67 -6.34 -4.17
C LEU A 56 -3.48 -6.04 -5.42
N HIS A 57 -2.98 -5.12 -6.25
CA HIS A 57 -3.60 -4.70 -7.50
C HIS A 57 -3.69 -5.85 -8.52
N GLY A 58 -2.63 -6.64 -8.72
CA GLY A 58 -2.66 -7.80 -9.63
C GLY A 58 -3.45 -9.00 -9.09
N LYS A 59 -3.83 -9.00 -7.80
CA LYS A 59 -4.63 -10.07 -7.16
C LYS A 59 -5.96 -9.57 -6.56
N PRO A 60 -6.85 -8.94 -7.35
CA PRO A 60 -8.06 -8.29 -6.84
C PRO A 60 -9.11 -9.29 -6.29
N LYS A 61 -9.09 -10.53 -6.80
CA LYS A 61 -10.01 -11.62 -6.41
C LYS A 61 -9.50 -12.47 -5.25
N GLU A 62 -8.27 -12.24 -4.78
CA GLU A 62 -7.74 -12.94 -3.61
C GLU A 62 -8.06 -12.19 -2.32
N TYR A 63 -8.08 -12.94 -1.24
CA TYR A 63 -8.19 -12.36 0.09
C TYR A 63 -6.85 -11.76 0.48
N ALA A 64 -6.90 -10.53 0.97
CA ALA A 64 -5.71 -9.82 1.41
C ALA A 64 -4.98 -10.59 2.52
N LYS A 65 -5.67 -11.34 3.39
CA LYS A 65 -5.05 -12.21 4.42
C LYS A 65 -4.10 -13.29 3.91
N LYS A 66 -4.11 -13.62 2.62
CA LYS A 66 -3.16 -14.57 2.04
C LYS A 66 -1.77 -13.95 1.86
N VAL A 67 -1.73 -12.64 1.65
CA VAL A 67 -0.51 -11.88 1.40
C VAL A 67 -0.17 -10.94 2.56
N LEU A 68 -1.17 -10.53 3.34
CA LEU A 68 -1.03 -9.73 4.54
C LEU A 68 -0.99 -10.63 5.77
N GLU A 69 0.10 -10.51 6.53
CA GLU A 69 0.27 -11.16 7.81
C GLU A 69 -0.52 -10.48 8.91
N SER A 70 -1.13 -11.30 9.78
CA SER A 70 -1.86 -10.79 10.93
C SER A 70 -0.90 -10.12 11.92
N ARG A 71 -1.20 -8.89 12.34
CA ARG A 71 -0.39 -8.02 13.22
C ARG A 71 0.90 -7.48 12.59
N ALA A 72 1.05 -7.55 11.27
CA ALA A 72 2.13 -6.88 10.57
C ALA A 72 1.79 -5.40 10.29
N ASN A 73 2.86 -4.62 10.13
CA ASN A 73 2.81 -3.22 9.73
C ASN A 73 3.10 -3.12 8.24
N TYR A 74 2.26 -2.35 7.56
CA TYR A 74 2.36 -2.05 6.15
C TYR A 74 2.45 -0.54 5.96
N ILE A 75 3.07 -0.13 4.87
CA ILE A 75 3.27 1.25 4.45
C ILE A 75 2.50 1.42 3.15
N LEU A 76 1.67 2.46 3.08
CA LEU A 76 0.95 2.78 1.86
C LEU A 76 1.92 3.35 0.83
N VAL A 77 2.02 2.71 -0.33
CA VAL A 77 2.86 3.16 -1.44
C VAL A 77 2.00 3.50 -2.65
N LYS A 78 2.31 4.63 -3.29
CA LYS A 78 1.79 4.99 -4.61
C LYS A 78 2.68 4.32 -5.65
N VAL A 79 2.06 3.59 -6.57
CA VAL A 79 2.76 3.06 -7.74
C VAL A 79 2.51 4.02 -8.90
N THR A 80 3.60 4.46 -9.52
CA THR A 80 3.53 5.27 -10.74
C THR A 80 4.29 4.49 -11.80
N ALA A 81 3.55 3.85 -12.71
CA ALA A 81 4.14 3.27 -13.91
C ALA A 81 4.32 4.42 -14.91
N GLU A 82 5.55 4.91 -15.06
CA GLU A 82 5.84 5.82 -16.18
C GLU A 82 5.83 4.98 -17.46
N GLU A 83 4.88 5.29 -18.35
CA GLU A 83 4.61 4.57 -19.60
C GLU A 83 5.74 4.67 -20.64
N THR A 84 6.93 5.13 -20.26
CA THR A 84 8.02 5.52 -21.19
C THR A 84 9.32 4.69 -21.04
N ASP A 85 9.52 3.93 -19.96
CA ASP A 85 10.75 3.12 -19.81
C ASP A 85 10.46 1.80 -19.08
N ASP A 86 10.62 0.68 -19.80
CA ASP A 86 10.29 -0.72 -19.45
C ASP A 86 10.94 -1.31 -18.17
N LEU A 87 11.54 -0.52 -17.27
CA LEU A 87 12.41 -1.06 -16.20
C LEU A 87 12.23 -0.52 -14.77
N ALA A 88 11.38 0.48 -14.51
CA ALA A 88 11.23 0.95 -13.12
C ALA A 88 9.82 1.47 -12.79
N ALA A 89 8.95 0.58 -12.28
CA ALA A 89 7.78 1.03 -11.53
C ALA A 89 8.26 1.87 -10.35
N THR A 90 7.92 3.16 -10.32
CA THR A 90 8.34 4.06 -9.23
C THR A 90 7.35 3.95 -8.10
N TYR A 91 7.81 3.41 -6.98
CA TYR A 91 7.06 3.30 -5.74
C TYR A 91 7.38 4.49 -4.84
N THR A 92 6.42 5.38 -4.67
CA THR A 92 6.54 6.54 -3.80
C THR A 92 5.79 6.24 -2.49
N PRO A 93 6.49 6.16 -1.35
CA PRO A 93 5.82 5.98 -0.08
C PRO A 93 4.99 7.24 0.21
N LEU A 94 3.73 7.02 0.58
CA LEU A 94 2.84 8.11 0.97
C LEU A 94 2.97 8.44 2.46
N LEU A 95 3.98 7.87 3.12
CA LEU A 95 4.38 8.19 4.47
C LEU A 95 5.27 9.44 4.43
N ASP A 96 4.81 10.52 5.05
CA ASP A 96 5.57 11.74 5.32
C ASP A 96 6.54 11.47 6.48
N GLN A 97 7.44 10.50 6.30
CA GLN A 97 8.67 10.45 7.09
C GLN A 97 9.67 11.36 6.39
N VAL A 98 10.00 12.44 7.08
CA VAL A 98 11.13 13.32 6.77
C VAL A 98 12.37 12.49 6.47
N GLY A 99 12.70 12.27 5.20
CA GLY A 99 14.10 12.15 4.77
C GLY A 99 14.61 10.87 4.10
N GLU A 100 13.89 9.76 3.96
CA GLU A 100 14.53 8.55 3.39
C GLU A 100 13.84 7.99 2.14
N LYS A 101 14.57 8.05 1.02
CA LYS A 101 14.26 7.37 -0.23
C LYS A 101 14.38 5.86 0.00
N ILE A 102 13.32 5.25 0.52
CA ILE A 102 13.24 3.80 0.66
C ILE A 102 13.12 3.23 -0.76
N LYS A 103 14.09 2.39 -1.16
CA LYS A 103 14.04 1.64 -2.42
C LYS A 103 13.09 0.46 -2.23
N PHE A 104 11.87 0.58 -2.73
CA PHE A 104 10.94 -0.53 -2.76
C PHE A 104 11.27 -1.45 -3.93
N SER A 105 11.36 -2.74 -3.66
CA SER A 105 11.63 -3.77 -4.67
C SER A 105 10.36 -4.61 -4.84
N CYS A 106 9.88 -4.78 -6.07
CA CYS A 106 8.78 -5.69 -6.38
C CYS A 106 9.35 -7.12 -6.47
N LEU A 107 8.75 -8.09 -5.77
CA LEU A 107 9.13 -9.51 -5.78
C LEU A 107 8.20 -10.33 -6.67
#